data_AF-Q5TXS9-F1
#
_entry.id   AF-Q5TXS9-F1
#
_cell.length_a   1.000
_cell.length_b   1.000
_cell.length_c   1.000
_cell.angle_alpha   90.00
_cell.angle_beta   90.00
_cell.angle_gamma   90.00
#
_symmetry.space_group_name_H-M   'P 1'
#
loop_
_entity.id
_entity.type
_entity.pdbx_description
1 polymer ?
#
loop_
_entity_poly.entity_id
_entity_poly.type
_entity_poly.pdbx_seq_one_letter_code
_entity_poly.pdbx_strand_id
1 'polypeptide(L)' 'MSVHLSPCFRDVEAGDIVTVGECRPLSKTVRFNVLKVSKMAGSKKKFSKF' A
#
# COMPACT_ATOMS: atom_id res chain seq x y z
N MET A 1 1.38 -11.37 -3.60
CA MET A 1 0.17 -11.43 -2.74
C MET A 1 -0.72 -10.24 -3.10
N SER A 2 -2.00 -10.48 -3.40
CA SER A 2 -2.93 -9.40 -3.80
C SER A 2 -3.66 -8.85 -2.59
N VAL A 3 -3.65 -7.53 -2.41
CA VAL A 3 -4.22 -6.84 -1.25
C VAL A 3 -5.09 -5.70 -1.77
N HIS A 4 -6.21 -5.44 -1.11
CA HIS A 4 -7.04 -4.29 -1.43
C HIS A 4 -6.38 -3.00 -0.92
N LEU A 5 -6.23 -2.01 -1.80
CA LEU A 5 -5.81 -0.65 -1.47
C LEU A 5 -7.04 0.25 -1.44
N SER A 6 -7.42 0.70 -0.24
CA SER A 6 -8.53 1.64 -0.07
C SER A 6 -8.19 3.02 -0.67
N PRO A 7 -9.15 3.70 -1.32
CA PRO A 7 -8.98 5.09 -1.80
C PRO A 7 -8.64 6.11 -0.70
N CYS A 8 -8.76 5.73 0.57
CA CYS A 8 -8.27 6.50 1.72
C CYS A 8 -6.73 6.72 1.66
N PHE A 9 -6.00 5.82 0.99
CA PHE A 9 -4.54 5.91 0.83
C PHE A 9 -4.23 6.30 -0.63
N ARG A 10 -4.03 7.60 -0.88
CA ARG A 10 -3.81 8.14 -2.24
C ARG A 10 -2.34 8.28 -2.62
N ASP A 11 -1.46 8.49 -1.65
CA ASP A 11 -0.04 8.77 -1.85
C ASP A 11 0.81 7.55 -1.48
N VAL A 12 0.53 6.40 -2.11
CA VAL A 12 1.28 5.16 -1.90
C VAL A 12 2.22 4.96 -3.07
N GLU A 13 3.51 4.81 -2.79
CA GLU A 13 4.53 4.56 -3.79
C GLU A 13 5.13 3.16 -3.64
N ALA A 14 5.72 2.65 -4.72
CA ALA A 14 6.45 1.39 -4.67
C ALA A 14 7.67 1.54 -3.74
N GLY A 15 7.74 0.69 -2.71
CA GLY A 15 8.78 0.75 -1.69
C GLY A 15 8.30 1.26 -0.33
N ASP A 16 7.07 1.76 -0.23
CA ASP A 16 6.46 2.06 1.06
C ASP A 16 6.20 0.79 1.88
N ILE A 17 6.30 0.91 3.20
CA ILE A 17 6.01 -0.18 4.13
C ILE A 17 4.52 -0.12 4.45
N VAL A 18 3.78 -1.15 4.07
CA VAL A 18 2.33 -1.26 4.33
C VAL A 18 2.04 -2.29 5.41
N THR A 19 1.19 -1.92 6.36
CA THR A 19 0.62 -2.86 7.33
C THR A 19 -0.69 -3.40 6.77
N VAL A 20 -0.75 -4.71 6.58
CA VAL A 20 -1.94 -5.41 6.09
C VAL A 20 -2.62 -6.17 7.23
N GLY A 21 -3.94 -6.20 7.22
CA GLY A 21 -4.76 -7.00 8.13
C GLY A 21 -5.52 -8.07 7.38
N GLU A 22 -5.65 -9.25 7.97
CA GLU A 22 -6.55 -10.29 7.47
C GLU A 22 -8.00 -9.81 7.59
N CYS A 23 -8.81 -10.10 6.57
CA CYS A 23 -10.23 -9.79 6.56
C CYS A 23 -11.03 -10.92 5.89
N ARG A 24 -12.36 -10.77 5.81
CA ARG A 24 -13.18 -11.67 4.99
C ARG A 24 -12.70 -11.64 3.52
N PRO A 25 -12.89 -12.73 2.75
CA PRO A 25 -12.56 -12.74 1.32
C PRO A 25 -13.28 -11.60 0.58
N LEU A 26 -12.51 -10.73 -0.07
CA LEU A 26 -13.03 -9.61 -0.88
C LEU A 26 -13.14 -9.99 -2.36
N SER A 27 -12.26 -10.88 -2.83
CA SER A 27 -12.28 -11.43 -4.19
C SER A 27 -11.61 -12.81 -4.22
N LYS A 28 -11.46 -13.40 -5.41
CA LYS A 28 -10.78 -14.71 -5.60
C LYS A 28 -9.38 -14.76 -4.96
N THR A 29 -8.66 -13.64 -4.96
CA THR A 29 -7.25 -13.58 -4.53
C THR A 29 -6.99 -12.56 -3.41
N VAL A 30 -7.98 -11.74 -3.04
CA VAL A 30 -7.82 -10.69 -2.03
C VAL A 30 -8.52 -11.09 -0.74
N ARG A 31 -7.73 -11.36 0.30
CA ARG A 31 -8.17 -11.67 1.67
C ARG A 31 -7.59 -10.73 2.73
N PHE A 32 -6.93 -9.67 2.28
CA PHE A 32 -6.25 -8.71 3.13
C PHE A 32 -6.59 -7.29 2.66
N ASN A 33 -6.63 -6.38 3.62
CA ASN A 33 -6.79 -4.95 3.36
C ASN A 33 -5.61 -4.18 3.96
N VAL A 34 -5.22 -3.08 3.32
CA VAL A 34 -4.22 -2.16 3.88
C VAL A 34 -4.86 -1.37 5.04
N LEU A 35 -4.22 -1.42 6.21
CA LEU A 35 -4.66 -0.72 7.42
C LEU A 35 -3.86 0.56 7.68
N LYS A 36 -2.57 0.56 7.32
CA LYS A 36 -1.68 1.70 7.51
C LYS A 36 -0.58 1.68 6.44
N VAL A 37 -0.23 2.87 5.97
CA VAL A 37 0.93 3.09 5.08
C VAL A 37 1.97 3.87 5.86
N SER A 38 3.18 3.32 5.96
CA SER A 38 4.35 3.98 6.56
C SER A 38 5.31 4.35 5.44
N LYS A 39 5.36 5.65 5.13
CA LYS A 39 6.31 6.18 4.15
C LYS A 39 7.73 5.99 4.65
N MET A 40 8.61 5.47 3.79
CA MET A 40 10.02 5.36 4.14
C MET A 40 10.64 6.76 4.23
N ALA A 41 11.34 7.06 5.33
CA ALA A 41 11.99 8.35 5.59
C ALA A 41 13.11 8.72 4.57
N GLY A 42 13.44 7.81 3.65
CA GLY A 42 14.43 7.98 2.58
C GLY A 42 13.84 8.40 1.23
N SER A 43 12.53 8.49 1.08
CA SER A 43 11.85 8.98 -0.13
C SER A 43 11.94 10.51 -0.25
N LYS A 44 13.12 11.07 0.03
CA LYS A 44 13.48 12.45 -0.35
C LYS A 44 13.33 12.53 -1.86
N LYS A 45 12.24 13.15 -2.34
CA LYS A 45 11.95 13.58 -3.71
C LYS A 45 12.96 13.02 -4.71
N LYS A 46 12.83 11.72 -5.00
CA LYS A 46 13.75 11.05 -5.92
C LYS A 46 13.49 11.69 -7.27
N PHE A 47 14.52 12.24 -7.89
CA PHE A 47 14.38 12.89 -9.20
C PHE A 47 13.94 11.84 -10.22
N SER A 48 12.66 11.81 -10.58
CA SER A 48 12.18 11.12 -11.76
C SER A 48 12.52 12.00 -12.95
N LYS A 49 13.44 11.55 -13.80
CA LYS A 49 13.67 12.17 -15.10
C LYS A 49 12.37 11.94 -15.90
N PHE A 50 11.74 13.05 -16.30
CA PHE A 50 10.42 13.19 -16.92
C PHE A 50 9.73 11.88 -17.37
#